data_AF-T1BZB7-F1
#
_entry.id   AF-T1BZB7-F1
#
_cell.length_a   1.000
_cell.length_b   1.000
_cell.length_c   1.000
_cell.angle_alpha   90.00
_cell.angle_beta   90.00
_cell.angle_gamma   90.00
#
_symmetry.space_group_name_H-M   'P 1'
#
loop_
_entity.id
_entity.type
_entity.pdbx_description
1 polymer ?
#
loop_
_entity_poly.entity_id
_entity_poly.type
_entity_poly.pdbx_seq_one_letter_code
_entity_poly.pdbx_strand_id
1 'polypeptide(L)'
;AVGAWVIDAACRQIRAWLDAGLPMLRVAVNISASHLRHLQFVEDLRTTLQQHRCPPEALMIELTESAILHIGERSRHTLAALHELGIGVAVDDFGTGYSSLAYLKLPAIRTIKIDQSFVNGL
;
A
#
# COMPACT_ATOMS: atom_id res chain seq x y z
N ALA A 1 -7.42 -5.28 -14.90
CA ALA A 1 -6.62 -4.05 -15.08
C ALA A 1 -5.18 -4.31 -14.62
N VAL A 2 -4.20 -3.51 -15.06
CA VAL A 2 -2.76 -3.70 -14.76
C VAL A 2 -2.48 -3.81 -13.26
N GLY A 3 -3.19 -3.07 -12.40
CA GLY A 3 -2.99 -3.11 -10.95
C GLY A 3 -3.18 -4.49 -10.30
N ALA A 4 -4.17 -5.28 -10.73
CA ALA A 4 -4.38 -6.63 -10.20
C ALA A 4 -3.24 -7.58 -10.60
N TRP A 5 -2.74 -7.46 -11.82
CA TRP A 5 -1.59 -8.24 -12.28
C TRP A 5 -0.31 -7.88 -11.52
N VAL A 6 -0.09 -6.59 -11.21
CA VAL A 6 1.08 -6.16 -10.43
C VAL A 6 1.02 -6.72 -9.00
N ILE A 7 -0.14 -6.69 -8.35
CA ILE A 7 -0.32 -7.28 -7.01
C ILE A 7 -0.05 -8.79 -7.04
N ASP A 8 -0.59 -9.50 -8.03
CA ASP A 8 -0.34 -10.93 -8.23
C ASP A 8 1.15 -11.23 -8.39
N ALA A 9 1.82 -10.50 -9.28
CA ALA A 9 3.25 -10.66 -9.53
C ALA A 9 4.09 -10.35 -8.28
N ALA A 10 3.73 -9.31 -7.51
CA ALA A 10 4.40 -8.96 -6.27
C ALA A 10 4.23 -10.07 -5.22
N CYS A 11 3.01 -10.58 -5.00
CA CYS A 11 2.75 -11.66 -4.06
C CYS A 11 3.53 -12.93 -4.42
N ARG A 12 3.53 -13.30 -5.70
CA ARG A 12 4.32 -14.44 -6.22
C ARG A 12 5.82 -14.24 -5.97
N GLN A 13 6.33 -13.03 -6.23
CA GLN A 13 7.75 -12.74 -6.07
C GLN A 13 8.19 -12.73 -4.61
N ILE A 14 7.37 -12.18 -3.70
CA ILE A 14 7.60 -12.23 -2.26
C ILE A 14 7.74 -13.68 -1.79
N ARG A 15 6.79 -14.55 -2.19
CA ARG A 15 6.84 -15.97 -1.86
C ARG A 15 8.12 -16.64 -2.37
N ALA A 16 8.48 -16.37 -3.63
CA ALA A 16 9.71 -16.91 -4.22
C ALA A 16 10.97 -16.48 -3.44
N TRP A 17 11.04 -15.24 -2.96
CA TRP A 17 12.16 -14.79 -2.13
C TRP A 17 12.19 -15.48 -0.76
N LEU A 18 11.04 -15.64 -0.11
CA LEU A 18 10.95 -16.36 1.16
C LEU A 18 11.33 -17.84 1.00
N ASP A 19 10.92 -18.49 -0.09
CA ASP A 19 11.31 -19.88 -0.41
C ASP A 19 12.81 -20.03 -0.68
N ALA A 20 13.44 -18.98 -1.20
CA ALA A 20 14.89 -18.91 -1.40
C ALA A 20 15.66 -18.62 -0.09
N GLY A 21 14.98 -18.47 1.05
CA GLY A 21 15.60 -18.20 2.35
C GLY A 21 16.04 -16.75 2.56
N LEU A 22 15.61 -15.81 1.72
CA LEU A 22 15.85 -14.39 1.95
C LEU A 22 15.07 -13.91 3.19
N PRO A 23 15.57 -12.88 3.89
CA PRO A 23 14.81 -12.26 4.96
C PRO A 23 13.49 -11.71 4.42
N MET A 24 12.48 -11.59 5.27
CA MET A 24 11.19 -11.05 4.88
C MET A 24 11.34 -9.56 4.50
N LEU A 25 11.29 -9.29 3.19
CA LEU A 25 11.30 -7.94 2.63
C LEU A 25 9.87 -7.42 2.51
N ARG A 26 9.72 -6.10 2.72
CA ARG A 26 8.45 -5.41 2.43
C ARG A 26 8.49 -4.88 1.01
N VAL A 27 7.47 -5.22 0.22
CA VAL A 27 7.30 -4.74 -1.16
C VAL A 27 6.12 -3.79 -1.19
N ALA A 28 6.39 -2.54 -1.57
CA ALA A 28 5.35 -1.54 -1.79
C ALA A 28 4.86 -1.58 -3.24
N VAL A 29 3.55 -1.67 -3.44
CA VAL A 29 2.90 -1.62 -4.75
C VAL A 29 2.11 -0.32 -4.86
N ASN A 30 2.43 0.48 -5.87
CA ASN A 30 1.73 1.73 -6.17
C ASN A 30 0.30 1.47 -6.64
N ILE A 31 -0.67 2.06 -5.96
CA ILE A 31 -2.09 1.93 -6.26
C ILE A 31 -2.70 3.31 -6.48
N SER A 32 -3.49 3.43 -7.55
CA SER A 32 -4.25 4.66 -7.79
C SER A 32 -5.44 4.75 -6.84
N ALA A 33 -5.85 5.99 -6.53
CA ALA A 33 -7.03 6.23 -5.69
C ALA A 33 -8.31 5.58 -6.25
N SER A 34 -8.44 5.46 -7.57
CA SER A 34 -9.58 4.79 -8.21
C SER A 34 -9.61 3.29 -7.96
N HIS A 35 -8.45 2.62 -7.97
CA HIS A 35 -8.37 1.19 -7.68
C HIS A 35 -8.62 0.90 -6.20
N LEU A 36 -8.12 1.76 -5.30
CA LEU A 36 -8.41 1.67 -3.86
C LEU A 36 -9.92 1.77 -3.55
N ARG A 37 -10.67 2.56 -4.32
CA ARG A 37 -12.13 2.71 -4.16
C ARG A 37 -12.95 1.57 -4.75
N HIS A 38 -12.32 0.63 -5.45
CA HIS A 38 -13.01 -0.51 -6.04
C HIS A 38 -13.54 -1.43 -4.94
N LEU A 39 -14.82 -1.83 -5.02
CA LEU A 39 -15.49 -2.57 -3.94
C LEU A 39 -14.82 -3.91 -3.64
N GLN A 40 -14.28 -4.57 -4.67
CA GLN A 40 -13.63 -5.87 -4.55
C GLN A 40 -12.14 -5.79 -4.19
N PHE A 41 -11.54 -4.59 -4.11
CA PHE A 41 -10.09 -4.44 -3.96
C PHE A 41 -9.49 -5.23 -2.79
N VAL A 42 -10.12 -5.14 -1.62
CA VAL A 42 -9.67 -5.83 -0.40
C VAL A 42 -9.82 -7.35 -0.52
N GLU A 43 -10.89 -7.82 -1.17
CA GLU A 43 -11.16 -9.25 -1.32
C GLU A 43 -10.26 -9.88 -2.39
N ASP A 44 -9.97 -9.14 -3.46
CA ASP A 44 -8.98 -9.52 -4.48
C ASP A 44 -7.59 -9.64 -3.85
N LEU A 45 -7.21 -8.70 -2.97
CA LEU A 45 -5.97 -8.77 -2.19
C LEU A 45 -5.94 -10.00 -1.28
N ARG A 46 -7.00 -10.25 -0.51
CA ARG A 46 -7.11 -11.42 0.37
C ARG A 46 -6.91 -12.71 -0.42
N THR A 47 -7.60 -12.84 -1.55
CA THR A 47 -7.53 -14.01 -2.43
C THR A 47 -6.11 -14.19 -2.97
N THR A 48 -5.49 -13.11 -3.45
CA THR A 48 -4.14 -13.14 -4.03
C THR A 48 -3.08 -13.52 -2.98
N LEU A 49 -3.17 -12.97 -1.77
CA LEU A 49 -2.28 -13.32 -0.67
C LEU A 49 -2.37 -14.81 -0.32
N GLN A 50 -3.60 -15.35 -0.26
CA GLN A 50 -3.83 -16.77 0.01
C GLN A 50 -3.29 -17.66 -1.11
N GLN A 51 -3.56 -17.32 -2.37
CA GLN A 51 -3.11 -18.07 -3.55
C GLN A 51 -1.59 -18.25 -3.56
N HIS A 52 -0.84 -17.18 -3.24
CA HIS A 52 0.63 -17.21 -3.24
C HIS A 52 1.24 -17.52 -1.87
N ARG A 53 0.43 -17.76 -0.84
CA ARG A 53 0.90 -17.92 0.56
C ARG A 53 1.84 -16.78 0.97
N CYS A 54 1.49 -15.57 0.55
CA CYS A 54 2.24 -14.36 0.83
C CYS A 54 1.85 -13.82 2.21
N PRO A 55 2.80 -13.60 3.13
CA PRO A 55 2.52 -12.93 4.40
C PRO A 55 1.97 -11.52 4.14
N PRO A 56 0.83 -11.13 4.73
CA PRO A 56 0.25 -9.80 4.49
C PRO A 56 1.19 -8.65 4.86
N GLU A 57 2.02 -8.81 5.89
CA GLU A 57 2.98 -7.82 6.35
C GLU A 57 4.16 -7.58 5.38
N ALA A 58 4.38 -8.51 4.44
CA ALA A 58 5.39 -8.38 3.39
C ALA A 58 4.88 -7.56 2.20
N LEU A 59 3.56 -7.39 2.06
CA LEU A 59 2.95 -6.52 1.06
C LEU A 59 2.57 -5.17 1.68
N MET A 60 2.87 -4.08 0.97
CA MET A 60 2.47 -2.74 1.33
C MET A 60 1.79 -2.07 0.15
N ILE A 61 0.75 -1.30 0.41
CA ILE A 61 0.11 -0.46 -0.60
C ILE A 61 0.69 0.93 -0.54
N GLU A 62 1.12 1.47 -1.68
CA GLU A 62 1.66 2.83 -1.77
C GLU A 62 0.64 3.75 -2.43
N LEU A 63 0.39 4.89 -1.80
CA LEU A 63 -0.52 5.93 -2.27
C LEU A 63 0.20 7.28 -2.20
N THR A 64 0.07 8.10 -3.24
CA THR A 64 0.53 9.49 -3.21
C THR A 64 -0.21 10.30 -2.12
N GLU A 65 0.41 11.34 -1.58
CA GLU A 65 -0.24 12.28 -0.64
C GLU A 65 -1.58 12.81 -1.16
N SER A 66 -1.65 13.20 -2.45
CA SER A 66 -2.89 13.70 -3.06
C SER A 66 -4.04 12.67 -3.05
N ALA A 67 -3.73 11.40 -3.31
CA ALA A 67 -4.69 10.31 -3.24
C ALA A 67 -5.27 10.15 -1.83
N ILE A 68 -4.47 10.39 -0.80
CA ILE A 68 -4.88 10.32 0.60
C ILE A 68 -5.74 11.52 1.00
N LEU A 69 -5.40 12.73 0.54
CA LEU A 69 -6.18 13.94 0.84
C LEU A 69 -7.60 13.91 0.26
N HIS A 70 -7.80 13.17 -0.82
CA HIS A 70 -9.12 12.96 -1.43
C HIS A 70 -9.84 11.68 -0.97
N ILE A 71 -9.42 11.08 0.15
CA ILE A 71 -10.08 9.94 0.78
C ILE A 71 -11.44 10.36 1.34
N GLY A 72 -12.51 9.77 0.81
CA GLY A 72 -13.83 9.78 1.43
C GLY A 72 -14.05 8.59 2.36
N GLU A 73 -15.24 8.49 2.95
CA GLU A 73 -15.61 7.42 3.90
C GLU A 73 -15.34 6.00 3.40
N ARG A 74 -15.59 5.72 2.11
CA ARG A 74 -15.30 4.40 1.51
C ARG A 74 -13.81 4.04 1.56
N SER A 75 -12.94 5.01 1.30
CA SER A 75 -11.49 4.80 1.37
C SER A 75 -11.03 4.63 2.82
N ARG A 76 -11.67 5.29 3.80
CA ARG A 76 -11.40 5.03 5.23
C ARG A 76 -11.76 3.60 5.62
N HIS A 77 -12.90 3.08 5.14
CA HIS A 77 -13.29 1.70 5.36
C HIS A 77 -12.31 0.72 4.71
N THR A 78 -11.82 1.03 3.50
CA THR A 78 -10.80 0.24 2.81
C THR A 78 -9.49 0.21 3.62
N LEU A 79 -9.02 1.36 4.10
CA LEU A 79 -7.83 1.44 4.96
C LEU A 79 -7.99 0.64 6.27
N ALA A 80 -9.16 0.68 6.90
CA ALA A 80 -9.45 -0.16 8.05
C ALA A 80 -9.39 -1.65 7.69
N ALA A 81 -9.98 -2.06 6.57
CA ALA A 81 -9.94 -3.45 6.14
C ALA A 81 -8.51 -3.93 5.77
N LEU A 82 -7.68 -3.05 5.20
CA LEU A 82 -6.25 -3.33 4.98
C LEU A 82 -5.51 -3.53 6.31
N HIS A 83 -5.81 -2.68 7.31
CA HIS A 83 -5.25 -2.83 8.66
C HIS A 83 -5.59 -4.19 9.26
N GLU A 84 -6.85 -4.61 9.20
CA GLU A 84 -7.31 -5.91 9.71
C GLU A 84 -6.71 -7.10 8.94
N LEU A 85 -6.40 -6.92 7.65
CA LEU A 85 -5.65 -7.92 6.87
C LEU A 85 -4.17 -7.98 7.25
N GLY A 86 -3.64 -7.02 8.02
CA GLY A 86 -2.21 -6.90 8.33
C GLY A 86 -1.41 -6.09 7.31
N ILE A 87 -2.04 -5.63 6.21
CA ILE A 87 -1.38 -4.89 5.13
C ILE A 87 -1.12 -3.44 5.56
N GLY A 88 0.12 -2.99 5.37
CA GLY A 88 0.49 -1.60 5.61
C GLY A 88 0.23 -0.70 4.41
N VAL A 89 0.12 0.60 4.66
CA VAL A 89 0.05 1.64 3.64
C VAL A 89 1.22 2.61 3.80
N ALA A 90 1.92 2.86 2.70
CA ALA A 90 2.91 3.91 2.55
C ALA A 90 2.30 5.14 1.88
N VAL A 91 2.68 6.32 2.37
CA VAL A 91 2.37 7.60 1.73
C VAL A 91 3.59 8.04 0.93
N ASP A 92 3.42 8.25 -0.37
CA ASP A 92 4.45 8.78 -1.27
C ASP A 92 4.28 10.28 -1.52
N ASP A 93 5.35 10.91 -2.02
CA ASP A 93 5.42 12.35 -2.33
C ASP A 93 5.08 13.27 -1.15
N PHE A 94 5.39 12.85 0.07
CA PHE A 94 5.08 13.67 1.25
C PHE A 94 5.84 14.99 1.19
N GLY A 95 5.10 16.10 1.30
CA GLY A 95 5.64 17.45 1.40
C GLY A 95 5.53 18.26 0.11
N THR A 96 5.17 17.64 -1.02
CA THR A 96 5.01 18.38 -2.30
C THR A 96 3.64 19.07 -2.44
N GLY A 97 2.76 18.94 -1.43
CA GLY A 97 1.41 19.49 -1.41
C GLY A 97 0.93 20.04 -0.05
N TYR A 98 -0.35 19.84 0.27
CA TYR A 98 -0.97 20.29 1.53
C TYR A 98 -0.45 19.47 2.73
N SER A 99 0.47 20.06 3.50
CA SER A 99 1.12 19.42 4.66
C SER A 99 0.19 19.28 5.88
N SER A 100 -0.82 18.41 5.80
CA SER A 100 -1.66 18.07 6.95
C SER A 100 -1.32 16.69 7.49
N LEU A 101 -0.64 16.62 8.63
CA LEU A 101 -0.35 15.37 9.34
C LEU A 101 -1.62 14.64 9.84
N ALA A 102 -2.81 15.22 9.66
CA ALA A 102 -4.07 14.67 10.15
C ALA A 102 -4.36 13.28 9.56
N TYR A 103 -3.97 13.03 8.31
CA TYR A 103 -4.19 11.73 7.66
C TYR A 103 -3.27 10.62 8.17
N LEU A 104 -2.20 10.95 8.90
CA LEU A 104 -1.33 9.94 9.53
C LEU A 104 -2.04 9.16 10.64
N LYS A 105 -3.17 9.68 11.13
CA LYS A 105 -4.03 8.99 12.10
C LYS A 105 -4.96 7.96 11.44
N LEU A 106 -4.97 7.87 10.11
CA LEU A 106 -5.79 6.87 9.42
C LEU A 106 -5.25 5.46 9.69
N PRO A 107 -6.15 4.46 9.77
CA PRO A 107 -5.73 3.07 9.95
C PRO A 107 -4.85 2.62 8.77
N ALA A 108 -3.99 1.63 9.03
CA ALA A 108 -3.01 1.05 8.10
C ALA A 108 -1.86 1.95 7.63
N ILE A 109 -1.86 3.27 7.86
CA ILE A 109 -0.70 4.13 7.54
C ILE A 109 0.48 3.73 8.43
N ARG A 110 1.57 3.24 7.82
CA ARG A 110 2.77 2.76 8.54
C ARG A 110 4.08 3.37 8.05
N THR A 111 4.07 4.03 6.90
CA THR A 111 5.29 4.58 6.29
C THR A 111 4.98 5.87 5.58
N ILE A 112 5.89 6.83 5.70
CA ILE A 112 5.87 8.09 4.95
C ILE A 112 7.19 8.12 4.17
N LYS A 113 7.11 8.37 2.87
CA LYS A 113 8.25 8.59 2.00
C LYS A 113 8.35 10.09 1.74
N ILE A 114 9.45 10.69 2.17
CA ILE A 114 9.75 12.10 1.94
C ILE A 114 10.14 12.25 0.47
N ASP A 115 9.52 13.20 -0.24
CA ASP A 115 9.85 13.43 -1.64
C ASP A 115 11.32 13.84 -1.82
N GLN A 116 11.91 13.38 -2.92
CA GLN A 116 13.32 13.62 -3.24
C GLN A 116 13.67 15.12 -3.36
N SER A 117 12.72 16.00 -3.71
CA SER A 117 12.97 17.44 -3.79
C SER A 117 13.36 18.05 -2.45
N PHE A 118 12.95 17.45 -1.34
CA PHE A 118 13.34 17.85 0.01
C PHE A 118 14.73 17.37 0.41
N VAL A 119 15.25 16.34 -0.25
CA VAL A 119 16.57 15.75 0.04
C VAL A 119 17.64 16.34 -0.90
N ASN A 120 17.29 16.64 -2.15
CA ASN A 120 18.21 17.16 -3.18
C ASN A 120 18.69 18.62 -2.97
N GLY A 121 18.61 19.15 -1.76
CA GLY A 121 19.10 20.48 -1.38
C GLY A 121 19.77 20.55 0.00
N LEU A 122 20.05 19.39 0.61
CA LEU A 122 20.93 19.21 1.77
C LEU A 122 22.34 18.84 1.30
#